data_AF-A0A6L9Z2T8-F1
#
_entry.id   AF-A0A6L9Z2T8-F1
#
_cell.length_a   1.000
_cell.length_b   1.000
_cell.length_c   1.000
_cell.angle_alpha   90.00
_cell.angle_beta   90.00
_cell.angle_gamma   90.00
#
_symmetry.space_group_name_H-M   'P 1'
#
loop_
_entity.id
_entity.type
_entity.pdbx_description
1 polymer ?
#
loop_
_entity_poly.entity_id
_entity_poly.type
_entity_poly.pdbx_seq_one_letter_code
_entity_poly.pdbx_strand_id
1 'polypeptide(L)'
;MATLHGSWIPRETSGHLFIWGETWRTKAQISTTANEMSCHPFAMTEEELTSFLESRSLSIGQFLEVSEKARSGSRKRGAQQHHHPWESQIVLLPTEPSSKGEPAYPVLSSKVFLDSADDSPDDSAEATQWELQPWQVQGVSLEPMAAVRFLQALPLGSFEGSDAYLGGELRFWSQVMRWSLDLLNRGKFLPG
;
A
#
# COMPACT_ATOMS: atom_id res chain seq x y z
N MET A 1 -1.02 -10.99 10.48
CA MET A 1 -1.84 -9.78 10.30
C MET A 1 -1.51 -9.19 8.95
N ALA A 2 -2.44 -8.45 8.35
CA ALA A 2 -2.28 -7.83 7.04
C ALA A 2 -2.14 -6.32 7.18
N THR A 3 -1.24 -5.73 6.41
CA THR A 3 -1.00 -4.29 6.34
C THR A 3 -1.22 -3.80 4.92
N LEU A 4 -1.98 -2.72 4.74
CA LEU A 4 -2.26 -2.10 3.46
C LEU A 4 -1.34 -0.90 3.30
N HIS A 5 -0.54 -0.90 2.26
CA HIS A 5 0.39 0.17 1.93
C HIS A 5 -0.14 1.01 0.78
N GLY A 6 0.25 2.28 0.75
CA GLY A 6 -0.18 3.17 -0.31
C GLY A 6 0.74 4.37 -0.44
N SER A 7 1.22 4.59 -1.66
CA SER A 7 2.18 5.65 -1.97
C SER A 7 1.80 6.35 -3.26
N TRP A 8 1.95 7.68 -3.28
CA TRP A 8 1.74 8.46 -4.49
C TRP A 8 2.97 8.37 -5.39
N ILE A 9 2.78 7.88 -6.62
CA ILE A 9 3.83 7.76 -7.63
C ILE A 9 3.60 8.84 -8.68
N PRO A 10 4.51 9.82 -8.79
CA PRO A 10 4.41 10.86 -9.81
C PRO A 10 4.62 10.27 -11.22
N ARG A 11 3.88 10.79 -12.20
CA ARG A 11 4.18 10.61 -13.64
C ARG A 11 4.20 11.99 -14.30
N GLU A 12 4.77 12.07 -15.49
CA GLU A 12 5.00 13.34 -16.22
C GLU A 12 3.73 14.21 -16.38
N THR A 13 2.55 13.60 -16.50
CA THR A 13 1.28 14.32 -16.76
C THR A 13 0.29 14.25 -15.60
N SER A 14 0.25 13.13 -14.88
CA SER A 14 -0.58 12.96 -13.67
C SER A 14 -0.06 11.80 -12.84
N GLY A 15 0.17 12.03 -11.55
CA GLY A 15 0.53 10.95 -10.62
C GLY A 15 -0.64 9.98 -10.37
N HIS A 16 -0.35 8.90 -9.67
CA HIS A 16 -1.35 7.91 -9.25
C HIS A 16 -1.04 7.42 -7.84
N LEU A 17 -2.06 6.95 -7.11
CA LEU A 17 -1.86 6.27 -5.84
C LEU A 17 -1.69 4.78 -6.11
N PHE A 18 -0.52 4.24 -5.82
CA PHE A 18 -0.27 2.80 -5.87
C PHE A 18 -0.57 2.17 -4.51
N ILE A 19 -1.39 1.12 -4.50
CA ILE A 19 -1.83 0.42 -3.29
C ILE A 19 -1.45 -1.05 -3.39
N TRP A 20 -0.83 -1.58 -2.34
CA TRP A 20 -0.50 -3.00 -2.24
C TRP A 20 -0.68 -3.50 -0.81
N GLY A 21 -0.82 -4.81 -0.65
CA GLY A 21 -1.00 -5.45 0.65
C GLY A 21 0.20 -6.28 1.07
N GLU A 22 0.59 -6.17 2.34
CA GLU A 22 1.54 -7.05 3.02
C GLU A 22 0.76 -8.01 3.92
N THR A 23 1.11 -9.30 3.90
CA THR A 23 0.52 -10.31 4.77
C THR A 23 1.58 -11.25 5.33
N TRP A 24 1.40 -11.65 6.59
CA TRP A 24 2.27 -12.64 7.20
C TRP A 24 2.16 -13.99 6.48
N ARG A 25 3.29 -14.52 5.99
CA ARG A 25 3.41 -15.88 5.44
C ARG A 25 4.45 -16.68 6.21
N THR A 26 4.27 -17.99 6.27
CA THR A 26 5.29 -18.89 6.84
C THR A 26 6.42 -19.12 5.84
N LYS A 27 7.66 -19.35 6.30
CA LYS A 27 8.82 -19.60 5.43
C LYS A 27 8.60 -20.74 4.42
N ALA A 28 7.79 -21.74 4.76
CA ALA A 28 7.44 -22.86 3.88
C ALA A 28 6.54 -22.48 2.69
N GLN A 29 5.84 -21.35 2.75
CA GLN A 29 4.95 -20.84 1.70
C GLN A 29 5.65 -19.88 0.75
N ILE A 30 6.88 -19.47 1.08
CA ILE A 30 7.66 -18.53 0.27
C ILE A 30 8.44 -19.35 -0.76
N SER A 31 7.96 -19.38 -2.00
CA SER A 31 8.65 -20.07 -3.09
C SER A 31 9.87 -19.24 -3.52
N THR A 32 11.05 -19.65 -3.09
CA THR A 32 12.33 -19.01 -3.44
C THR A 32 12.80 -19.47 -4.81
N THR A 33 12.18 -18.94 -5.87
CA THR A 33 12.83 -18.92 -7.18
C THR A 33 13.85 -17.78 -7.18
N ALA A 34 15.06 -18.09 -6.73
CA ALA A 34 16.21 -17.21 -6.80
C ALA A 34 16.68 -17.08 -8.27
N ASN A 35 15.99 -16.26 -9.06
CA ASN A 35 16.62 -15.56 -10.18
C ASN A 35 15.67 -14.49 -10.74
N GLU A 36 16.25 -13.29 -10.95
CA GLU A 36 15.62 -12.08 -11.52
C GLU A 36 14.61 -11.39 -10.60
N MET A 37 15.09 -10.36 -9.86
CA MET A 37 14.31 -9.44 -9.01
C MET A 37 13.35 -10.14 -8.04
N SER A 38 13.80 -10.35 -6.81
CA SER A 38 13.01 -11.06 -5.80
C SER A 38 11.67 -10.35 -5.55
N CYS A 39 10.58 -11.03 -5.91
CA CYS A 39 9.24 -10.63 -5.52
C CYS A 39 9.16 -10.56 -3.99
N HIS A 40 8.48 -9.54 -3.48
CA HIS A 40 8.29 -9.37 -2.06
C HIS A 40 7.52 -10.57 -1.49
N PRO A 41 8.15 -11.40 -0.62
CA PRO A 41 7.59 -12.69 -0.22
C PRO A 41 6.31 -12.56 0.61
N PHE A 42 6.08 -11.39 1.20
CA PHE A 42 4.89 -11.08 1.98
C PHE A 42 3.85 -10.25 1.21
N ALA A 43 4.08 -9.94 -0.07
CA ALA A 43 3.08 -9.23 -0.86
C ALA A 43 1.85 -10.12 -1.09
N MET A 44 0.67 -9.51 -1.03
CA MET A 44 -0.60 -10.15 -1.38
C MET A 44 -0.70 -10.36 -2.90
N THR A 45 -1.39 -11.43 -3.32
CA THR A 45 -1.82 -11.59 -4.71
C THR A 45 -3.00 -10.67 -5.04
N GLU A 46 -3.39 -10.60 -6.31
CA GLU A 46 -4.56 -9.83 -6.75
C GLU A 46 -5.85 -10.28 -6.07
N GLU A 47 -6.06 -11.59 -5.95
CA GLU A 47 -7.25 -12.17 -5.32
C GLU A 47 -7.26 -11.90 -3.82
N GLU A 48 -6.11 -12.05 -3.16
CA GLU A 48 -5.96 -11.78 -1.72
C GLU A 48 -6.22 -10.30 -1.42
N LEU A 49 -5.63 -9.39 -2.19
CA LEU A 49 -5.82 -7.95 -2.00
C LEU A 49 -7.27 -7.54 -2.26
N THR A 50 -7.88 -8.05 -3.32
CA THR A 50 -9.28 -7.76 -3.66
C THR A 50 -10.23 -8.24 -2.56
N SER A 51 -10.08 -9.49 -2.12
CA SER A 51 -10.88 -10.06 -1.03
C SER A 51 -10.67 -9.30 0.28
N PHE A 52 -9.43 -8.90 0.57
CA PHE A 52 -9.10 -8.11 1.75
C PHE A 52 -9.80 -6.75 1.73
N LEU A 53 -9.74 -6.03 0.62
CA LEU A 53 -10.40 -4.72 0.47
C LEU A 53 -11.93 -4.83 0.53
N GLU A 54 -12.52 -5.85 -0.09
CA GLU A 54 -13.96 -6.12 -0.02
C GLU A 54 -14.44 -6.38 1.41
N SER A 55 -13.68 -7.15 2.19
CA SER A 55 -14.00 -7.43 3.60
C SER A 55 -14.06 -6.16 4.46
N ARG A 56 -13.43 -5.07 4.01
CA ARG A 56 -13.38 -3.75 4.67
C ARG A 56 -14.29 -2.72 4.01
N SER A 57 -15.17 -3.14 3.08
CA SER A 57 -16.03 -2.24 2.30
C SER A 57 -15.26 -1.22 1.44
N LEU A 58 -14.04 -1.55 1.02
CA LEU A 58 -13.15 -0.71 0.20
C LEU A 58 -12.98 -1.27 -1.23
N SER A 59 -14.05 -1.77 -1.84
CA SER A 59 -13.98 -2.39 -3.17
C SER A 59 -13.51 -1.40 -4.24
N ILE A 60 -12.41 -1.74 -4.93
CA ILE A 60 -11.76 -0.86 -5.92
C ILE A 60 -12.71 -0.44 -7.04
N GLY A 61 -13.61 -1.34 -7.46
CA GLY A 61 -14.57 -1.08 -8.54
C GLY A 61 -15.44 0.15 -8.27
N GLN A 62 -15.80 0.39 -7.01
CA GLN A 62 -16.62 1.53 -6.59
C GLN A 62 -15.94 2.88 -6.88
N PHE A 63 -14.61 2.92 -6.82
CA PHE A 63 -13.84 4.15 -7.03
C PHE A 63 -13.54 4.41 -8.52
N LEU A 64 -13.42 3.34 -9.31
CA LEU A 64 -13.13 3.39 -10.75
C LEU A 64 -14.34 3.79 -11.60
N GLU A 65 -15.53 3.22 -11.33
CA GLU A 65 -16.74 3.47 -12.15
C GLU A 65 -17.15 4.95 -12.25
N VAL A 66 -16.89 5.71 -11.20
CA VAL A 66 -17.28 7.13 -11.14
C VAL A 66 -16.23 8.01 -11.85
N SER A 67 -15.06 7.49 -12.21
CA SER A 67 -14.10 8.14 -13.13
C SER A 67 -14.56 8.02 -14.59
N GLU A 68 -15.02 6.82 -14.98
CA GLU A 68 -15.47 6.55 -16.36
C GLU A 68 -16.77 7.30 -16.72
N LYS A 69 -17.70 7.44 -15.77
CA LYS A 69 -18.94 8.23 -15.96
C LYS A 69 -18.67 9.73 -16.21
N ALA A 70 -17.55 10.27 -15.73
CA ALA A 70 -17.14 11.64 -16.06
C ALA A 70 -16.51 11.76 -17.46
N ARG A 71 -15.97 10.65 -18.01
CA ARG A 71 -15.36 10.60 -19.35
C ARG A 71 -16.33 10.13 -20.44
N SER A 72 -17.41 9.41 -20.10
CA SER A 72 -18.34 8.81 -21.06
C SER A 72 -19.72 9.47 -21.04
N GLY A 73 -19.88 10.47 -21.91
CA GLY A 73 -21.17 10.88 -22.44
C GLY A 73 -21.59 10.05 -23.66
N SER A 74 -21.43 8.72 -23.69
CA SER A 74 -22.09 7.91 -24.72
C SER A 74 -22.06 6.39 -24.49
N ARG A 75 -23.27 5.81 -24.58
CA ARG A 75 -23.61 4.41 -24.91
C ARG A 75 -23.27 3.30 -23.91
N LYS A 76 -24.35 2.71 -23.37
CA LYS A 76 -24.45 1.35 -22.85
C LYS A 76 -23.71 0.34 -23.75
N ARG A 77 -22.83 -0.46 -23.16
CA ARG A 77 -22.46 -1.77 -23.70
C ARG A 77 -21.93 -2.68 -22.59
N GLY A 78 -22.55 -3.85 -22.49
CA GLY A 78 -22.02 -5.14 -22.03
C GLY A 78 -21.28 -5.20 -20.70
N ALA A 79 -21.72 -6.11 -19.82
CA ALA A 79 -20.93 -6.59 -18.68
C ALA A 79 -19.48 -6.87 -19.10
N GLN A 80 -18.57 -5.97 -18.72
CA GLN A 80 -17.14 -6.09 -18.96
C GLN A 80 -16.49 -6.28 -17.60
N GLN A 81 -15.77 -7.40 -17.47
CA GLN A 81 -14.94 -7.71 -16.32
C GLN A 81 -14.03 -6.51 -16.06
N HIS A 82 -14.22 -5.84 -14.92
CA HIS A 82 -13.46 -4.67 -14.54
C HIS A 82 -12.01 -5.10 -14.28
N HIS A 83 -11.14 -4.98 -15.26
CA HIS A 83 -9.71 -5.16 -15.05
C HIS A 83 -9.22 -4.03 -14.15
N HIS A 84 -8.96 -4.34 -12.88
CA HIS A 84 -8.24 -3.44 -11.99
C HIS A 84 -6.86 -3.16 -12.63
N PRO A 85 -6.36 -1.92 -12.61
CA PRO A 85 -5.03 -1.59 -13.13
C PRO A 85 -3.97 -2.18 -12.19
N TRP A 86 -3.74 -3.48 -12.34
CA TRP A 86 -2.75 -4.26 -11.61
C TRP A 86 -1.37 -3.95 -12.19
N GLU A 87 -0.50 -3.37 -11.38
CA GLU A 87 0.84 -2.95 -11.78
C GLU A 87 1.89 -3.53 -10.82
N SER A 88 3.11 -3.72 -11.34
CA SER A 88 4.28 -4.07 -10.53
C SER A 88 5.09 -2.81 -10.25
N GLN A 89 5.56 -2.65 -9.02
CA GLN A 89 6.45 -1.57 -8.60
C GLN A 89 7.63 -2.11 -7.79
N ILE A 90 8.76 -1.41 -7.86
CA ILE A 90 9.92 -1.73 -7.04
C ILE A 90 9.91 -0.82 -5.81
N VAL A 91 9.97 -1.42 -4.63
CA VAL A 91 10.08 -0.72 -3.35
C VAL A 91 11.39 -1.09 -2.68
N LEU A 92 12.05 -0.11 -2.06
CA LEU A 92 13.25 -0.34 -1.26
C LEU A 92 12.80 -0.60 0.18
N LEU A 93 13.09 -1.78 0.70
CA LEU A 93 12.68 -2.18 2.03
C LEU A 93 13.88 -2.59 2.89
N PRO A 94 13.85 -2.29 4.20
CA PRO A 94 14.82 -2.83 5.15
C PRO A 94 14.77 -4.36 5.09
N THR A 95 15.91 -4.98 4.86
CA THR A 95 16.03 -6.42 4.65
C THR A 95 17.09 -6.97 5.59
N GLU A 96 16.78 -8.09 6.23
CA GLU A 96 17.74 -8.81 7.07
C GLU A 96 18.83 -9.41 6.17
N PRO A 97 20.12 -9.20 6.50
CA PRO A 97 21.22 -9.65 5.66
C PRO A 97 21.21 -11.18 5.56
N SER A 98 21.35 -11.69 4.34
CA SER A 98 21.46 -13.12 4.07
C SER A 98 22.73 -13.67 4.73
N SER A 99 22.56 -14.50 5.76
CA SER A 99 23.66 -15.30 6.30
C SER A 99 23.84 -16.58 5.46
N LYS A 100 25.09 -17.06 5.34
CA LYS A 100 25.54 -18.14 4.44
C LYS A 100 24.45 -19.16 4.04
N GLY A 101 23.90 -18.99 2.82
CA GLY A 101 23.03 -19.96 2.16
C GLY A 101 21.53 -19.80 2.40
N GLU A 102 21.10 -18.87 3.25
CA GLU A 102 19.69 -18.55 3.44
C GLU A 102 19.25 -17.37 2.55
N PRO A 103 18.03 -17.39 1.98
CA PRO A 103 17.51 -16.24 1.24
C PRO A 103 17.30 -15.03 2.16
N ALA A 104 17.56 -13.83 1.64
CA ALA A 104 17.27 -12.58 2.36
C ALA A 104 15.75 -12.37 2.49
N TYR A 105 15.30 -11.77 3.59
CA TYR A 105 13.88 -11.48 3.83
C TYR A 105 13.67 -10.02 4.24
N PRO A 106 12.66 -9.34 3.67
CA PRO A 106 12.34 -7.98 4.09
C PRO A 106 11.76 -8.00 5.50
N VAL A 107 12.09 -6.98 6.29
CA VAL A 107 11.51 -6.75 7.61
C VAL A 107 10.05 -6.35 7.41
N LEU A 108 9.15 -7.06 8.08
CA LEU A 108 7.72 -6.73 8.04
C LEU A 108 7.45 -5.39 8.67
N SER A 109 6.55 -4.64 8.05
CA SER A 109 6.20 -3.29 8.47
C SER A 109 5.69 -3.25 9.91
N SER A 110 5.01 -4.30 10.37
CA SER A 110 4.53 -4.40 11.76
C SER A 110 5.64 -4.56 12.80
N LYS A 111 6.81 -5.13 12.43
CA LYS A 111 7.93 -5.35 13.37
C LYS A 111 8.74 -4.08 13.63
N VAL A 112 8.90 -3.23 12.62
CA VAL A 112 9.65 -1.96 12.73
C VAL A 112 9.10 -1.06 13.84
N PHE A 113 7.78 -1.05 14.05
CA PHE A 113 7.14 -0.25 15.09
C PHE A 113 7.23 -0.85 16.51
N LEU A 114 7.53 -2.15 16.65
CA LEU A 114 7.64 -2.81 17.95
C LEU A 114 9.03 -2.62 18.55
N ASP A 115 10.09 -2.72 17.75
CA ASP A 115 11.47 -2.56 18.21
C ASP A 115 11.85 -1.10 18.54
N SER A 116 11.00 -0.13 18.20
CA SER A 116 11.18 1.28 18.55
C SER A 116 10.52 1.68 19.88
N ALA A 117 9.74 0.79 20.50
CA ALA A 117 9.01 1.06 21.75
C ALA A 117 9.65 0.44 23.01
N ASP A 118 10.48 -0.60 22.87
CA ASP A 118 11.22 -1.22 23.97
C ASP A 118 12.64 -0.62 24.08
N ASP A 119 12.70 0.64 24.54
CA ASP A 119 13.93 1.29 24.98
C ASP A 119 14.29 0.79 26.39
N SER A 120 14.58 -0.51 26.52
CA SER A 120 15.23 -1.08 27.70
C SER A 120 16.74 -1.06 27.47
N PRO A 121 17.53 -0.37 28.32
CA PRO A 121 18.97 -0.28 28.16
C PRO A 121 19.60 -1.56 28.73
N ASP A 122 19.59 -2.65 27.96
CA ASP A 122 20.40 -3.83 28.29
C ASP A 122 21.37 -4.17 27.16
N ASP A 123 22.61 -4.34 27.58
CA ASP A 123 23.86 -4.00 26.87
C ASP A 123 24.32 -5.09 25.87
N SER A 124 23.41 -5.58 25.01
CA SER A 124 23.73 -6.65 24.05
C SER A 124 22.86 -6.68 22.77
N ALA A 125 22.42 -5.52 22.29
CA ALA A 125 21.87 -5.41 20.94
C ALA A 125 23.02 -5.35 19.92
N GLU A 126 23.36 -6.49 19.30
CA GLU A 126 24.03 -6.45 18.00
C GLU A 126 23.19 -5.55 17.11
N ALA A 127 23.72 -4.38 16.74
CA ALA A 127 23.04 -3.43 15.87
C ALA A 127 22.56 -4.21 14.64
N THR A 128 21.25 -4.45 14.54
CA THR A 128 20.70 -5.26 13.46
C THR A 128 20.94 -4.47 12.18
N GLN A 129 22.00 -4.84 11.44
CA GLN A 129 22.41 -4.15 10.23
C GLN A 129 21.40 -4.50 9.14
N TRP A 130 20.35 -3.70 9.03
CA TRP A 130 19.41 -3.80 7.92
C TRP A 130 20.03 -3.20 6.66
N GLU A 131 19.91 -3.91 5.55
CA GLU A 131 20.28 -3.41 4.24
C GLU A 131 19.01 -3.04 3.46
N LEU A 132 19.04 -1.92 2.76
CA LEU A 132 17.97 -1.57 1.83
C LEU A 132 18.13 -2.38 0.55
N GLN A 133 17.18 -3.28 0.29
CA GLN A 133 17.16 -4.08 -0.94
C GLN A 133 15.91 -3.77 -1.77
N PRO A 134 16.02 -3.84 -3.12
CA PRO A 134 14.87 -3.66 -4.00
C PRO A 134 14.01 -4.93 -4.03
N TRP A 135 12.71 -4.75 -3.76
CA TRP A 135 11.70 -5.79 -3.81
C TRP A 135 10.62 -5.42 -4.81
N GLN A 136 10.23 -6.38 -5.65
CA GLN A 136 9.08 -6.19 -6.54
C GLN A 136 7.78 -6.49 -5.79
N VAL A 137 6.89 -5.51 -5.72
CA VAL A 137 5.53 -5.65 -5.18
C VAL A 137 4.51 -5.48 -6.30
N GLN A 138 3.37 -6.14 -6.16
CA GLN A 138 2.25 -5.99 -7.07
C GLN A 138 1.08 -5.37 -6.34
N GLY A 139 0.30 -4.56 -7.06
CA GLY A 139 -0.78 -3.81 -6.47
C GLY A 139 -1.60 -3.05 -7.51
N VAL A 140 -2.48 -2.19 -7.02
CA VAL A 140 -3.45 -1.47 -7.84
C VAL A 140 -3.08 0.00 -7.95
N SER A 141 -3.13 0.53 -9.17
CA SER A 141 -2.85 1.93 -9.48
C SER A 141 -4.13 2.75 -9.62
N LEU A 142 -4.40 3.64 -8.67
CA LEU A 142 -5.57 4.53 -8.71
C LEU A 142 -5.21 5.88 -9.33
N GLU A 143 -5.91 6.25 -10.40
CA GLU A 143 -5.89 7.62 -10.93
C GLU A 143 -6.29 8.63 -9.84
N PRO A 144 -5.89 9.93 -9.95
CA PRO A 144 -6.08 10.87 -8.87
C PRO A 144 -7.50 10.99 -8.33
N MET A 145 -8.51 11.03 -9.22
CA MET A 145 -9.90 11.13 -8.79
C MET A 145 -10.39 9.88 -8.06
N ALA A 146 -9.97 8.69 -8.49
CA ALA A 146 -10.29 7.44 -7.81
C ALA A 146 -9.56 7.36 -6.46
N ALA A 147 -8.29 7.78 -6.42
CA ALA A 147 -7.48 7.82 -5.21
C ALA A 147 -8.07 8.75 -4.14
N VAL A 148 -8.57 9.93 -4.50
CA VAL A 148 -9.24 10.84 -3.55
C VAL A 148 -10.45 10.15 -2.91
N ARG A 149 -11.30 9.49 -3.70
CA ARG A 149 -12.47 8.79 -3.17
C ARG A 149 -12.08 7.63 -2.27
N PHE A 150 -11.06 6.87 -2.66
CA PHE A 150 -10.49 5.80 -1.84
C PHE A 150 -10.01 6.34 -0.48
N LEU A 151 -9.19 7.40 -0.48
CA LEU A 151 -8.66 8.00 0.75
C LEU A 151 -9.76 8.62 1.63
N GLN A 152 -10.86 9.10 1.03
CA GLN A 152 -12.03 9.58 1.76
C GLN A 152 -12.83 8.44 2.42
N ALA A 153 -12.81 7.24 1.84
CA ALA A 153 -13.49 6.06 2.38
C ALA A 153 -12.71 5.40 3.52
N LEU A 154 -11.44 5.76 3.73
CA LEU A 154 -10.63 5.23 4.82
C LEU A 154 -11.13 5.72 6.20
N PRO A 155 -11.07 4.86 7.24
CA PRO A 155 -11.48 5.21 8.59
C PRO A 155 -10.84 6.50 9.14
N LEU A 156 -11.62 7.23 9.95
CA LEU A 156 -11.26 8.54 10.51
C LEU A 156 -10.68 8.47 11.94
N GLY A 157 -10.76 7.31 12.58
CA GLY A 157 -10.55 7.15 14.02
C GLY A 157 -9.09 7.06 14.44
N SER A 158 -8.87 6.96 15.77
CA SER A 158 -7.59 6.47 16.31
C SER A 158 -7.35 5.12 15.63
N PHE A 159 -6.28 5.00 14.83
CA PHE A 159 -6.01 3.81 14.02
C PHE A 159 -5.56 2.59 14.86
N GLU A 160 -6.18 2.42 16.03
CA GLU A 160 -5.95 1.40 17.03
C GLU A 160 -7.01 0.30 16.91
N GLY A 161 -6.62 -0.96 17.13
CA GLY A 161 -7.54 -2.09 17.05
C GLY A 161 -7.92 -2.48 15.62
N SER A 162 -9.18 -2.27 15.23
CA SER A 162 -9.74 -2.80 13.96
C SER A 162 -9.12 -2.22 12.68
N ASP A 163 -8.47 -1.05 12.81
CA ASP A 163 -7.85 -0.26 11.73
C ASP A 163 -6.31 -0.35 11.75
N ALA A 164 -5.76 -1.27 12.57
CA ALA A 164 -4.33 -1.58 12.61
C ALA A 164 -3.79 -2.08 11.26
N TYR A 165 -4.68 -2.44 10.32
CA TYR A 165 -4.32 -2.89 8.99
C TYR A 165 -3.84 -1.79 8.05
N LEU A 166 -4.01 -0.50 8.36
CA LEU A 166 -3.50 0.56 7.49
C LEU A 166 -2.00 0.76 7.75
N GLY A 167 -1.21 0.94 6.69
CA GLY A 167 0.18 1.38 6.80
C GLY A 167 0.27 2.84 7.23
N GLY A 168 1.42 3.24 7.77
CA GLY A 168 1.66 4.64 8.18
C GLY A 168 1.52 5.63 7.02
N GLU A 169 1.89 5.20 5.82
CA GLU A 169 1.84 5.99 4.58
C GLU A 169 0.39 6.29 4.18
N LEU A 170 -0.51 5.31 4.24
CA LEU A 170 -1.92 5.54 3.94
C LEU A 170 -2.58 6.46 4.97
N ARG A 171 -2.23 6.33 6.25
CA ARG A 171 -2.70 7.25 7.30
C ARG A 171 -2.25 8.68 7.00
N PHE A 172 -0.97 8.85 6.65
CA PHE A 172 -0.41 10.13 6.24
C PHE A 172 -1.17 10.72 5.05
N TRP A 173 -1.33 9.98 3.94
CA TRP A 173 -2.04 10.47 2.75
C TRP A 173 -3.51 10.79 3.01
N SER A 174 -4.18 10.00 3.84
CA SER A 174 -5.56 10.27 4.27
C SER A 174 -5.66 11.61 5.00
N GLN A 175 -4.70 11.89 5.88
CA GLN A 175 -4.64 13.13 6.64
C GLN A 175 -4.30 14.34 5.76
N VAL A 176 -3.32 14.19 4.85
CA VAL A 176 -2.96 15.22 3.86
C VAL A 176 -4.16 15.57 2.99
N MET A 177 -4.87 14.57 2.47
CA MET A 177 -6.08 14.78 1.68
C MET A 177 -7.15 15.55 2.44
N ARG A 178 -7.43 15.17 3.69
CA ARG A 178 -8.44 15.84 4.52
C ARG A 178 -8.07 17.28 4.81
N TRP A 179 -6.81 17.53 5.14
CA TRP A 179 -6.31 18.88 5.36
C TRP A 179 -6.41 19.73 4.08
N SER A 180 -6.07 19.16 2.93
CA SER A 180 -6.15 19.84 1.64
C SER A 180 -7.59 20.22 1.28
N LEU A 181 -8.55 19.32 1.52
CA LEU A 181 -9.98 19.60 1.32
C LEU A 181 -10.51 20.66 2.29
N ASP A 182 -10.05 20.67 3.55
CA ASP A 182 -10.41 21.71 4.53
C ASP A 182 -9.87 23.09 4.10
N LEU A 183 -8.63 23.15 3.59
CA LEU A 183 -8.06 24.39 3.06
C LEU A 183 -8.84 24.93 1.86
N LEU A 184 -9.21 24.05 0.93
CA LEU A 184 -10.03 24.40 -0.24
C LEU A 184 -11.42 24.90 0.18
N ASN A 185 -12.09 24.19 1.09
CA ASN A 185 -13.44 24.55 1.55
C ASN A 185 -13.46 25.89 2.29
N ARG A 186 -12.38 26.23 3.00
CA ARG A 186 -12.23 27.53 3.68
C ARG A 186 -11.76 28.66 2.77
N GLY A 187 -11.53 28.40 1.48
CA GLY A 187 -10.98 29.38 0.55
C GLY A 187 -9.58 29.89 0.95
N LYS A 188 -8.86 29.14 1.80
CA LYS A 188 -7.49 29.49 2.23
C LYS A 188 -6.43 29.09 1.21
N PHE A 189 -6.86 28.51 0.10
CA PHE A 189 -6.02 28.12 -1.01
C PHE A 189 -6.67 28.60 -2.32
N LEU A 190 -6.00 29.52 -3.00
CA LEU A 190 -6.29 29.87 -4.38
C LEU A 190 -5.27 29.10 -5.24
N PRO A 191 -5.68 28.12 -6.06
CA PRO A 191 -4.77 27.53 -7.04
C PRO A 191 -4.32 28.66 -7.98
N GLY A 192 -3.00 28.89 -8.03
CA GLY A 192 -2.36 29.84 -8.94
C GLY A 192 -2.26 29.31 -10.36
#